data_AF-A0A7V9A6I2-F1
#
_entry.id   AF-A0A7V9A6I2-F1
#
_cell.length_a   1.000
_cell.length_b   1.000
_cell.length_c   1.000
_cell.angle_alpha   90.00
_cell.angle_beta   90.00
_cell.angle_gamma   90.00
#
_symmetry.space_group_name_H-M   'P 1'
#
loop_
_entity.id
_entity.type
_entity.pdbx_description
1 polymer ?
#
loop_
_entity_poly.entity_id
_entity_poly.type
_entity_poly.pdbx_seq_one_letter_code
_entity_poly.pdbx_strand_id
1 'polypeptide(L)'
;MYALIAVLMLLAGIGHLAIWTRLHCMIHSLPYKQSLIDLGEYTCYLMSVLIPAIFLLWWMQQPLNPPVSVDKTVEYSSIYYLWMIYGFISVVAFFAASLLWVLYQRDAQIASAYFNERLLASFDFSDLAPQLLTSTSTQIASFIPGNEILRLEVDRKEIFLPRLPKELDGFTITHLSDLHLKGHMAEDFYRKVVDQANDLQSEMIVIAGDIFDRTECFAWSRTLAELSADCGVFFILGNHEIRTLDPSGCRKTLVDEGFIDVGGRHMTLSIRGYPVVLAGNELPWHTPAADMPSLDDSQFDRRPLKLLLAHTPDQIAWAKSFDFDLMLAGHNHGGQIRLPGIGAIVSPSWYGTRYSGGVFYFDPTLLHVSRGISGTSPLRWNCPPEITQLVLRQGNQT
;
A
#
# COMPACT_ATOMS: atom_id res chain seq x y z
N MET A 1 -43.22 4.40 4.80
CA MET A 1 -42.68 5.20 3.68
C MET A 1 -41.45 6.01 4.09
N TYR A 2 -41.53 6.91 5.06
CA TYR A 2 -40.38 7.73 5.51
C TYR A 2 -39.16 6.94 5.99
N ALA A 3 -39.35 5.85 6.73
CA ALA A 3 -38.25 4.99 7.17
C ALA A 3 -37.49 4.35 5.97
N LEU A 4 -38.21 3.91 4.94
CA LEU A 4 -37.60 3.34 3.74
C LEU A 4 -36.79 4.40 2.97
N ILE A 5 -37.33 5.62 2.83
CA ILE A 5 -36.63 6.74 2.19
C ILE A 5 -35.36 7.08 2.97
N ALA A 6 -35.42 7.16 4.30
CA ALA A 6 -34.25 7.43 5.13
C ALA A 6 -33.16 6.36 4.97
N VAL A 7 -33.55 5.07 4.91
CA VAL A 7 -32.60 3.98 4.64
C VAL A 7 -31.98 4.13 3.25
N LEU A 8 -32.77 4.37 2.20
CA LEU A 8 -32.24 4.56 0.85
C LEU A 8 -31.32 5.77 0.74
N MET A 9 -31.63 6.88 1.42
CA MET A 9 -30.76 8.06 1.49
C MET A 9 -29.44 7.75 2.20
N LEU A 10 -29.47 6.98 3.29
CA LEU A 10 -28.26 6.54 3.98
C LEU A 10 -27.40 5.64 3.08
N LEU A 11 -28.01 4.64 2.44
CA LEU A 11 -27.30 3.75 1.51
C LEU A 11 -26.72 4.52 0.32
N ALA A 12 -27.48 5.46 -0.24
CA ALA A 12 -26.99 6.34 -1.30
C ALA A 12 -25.83 7.22 -0.81
N GLY A 13 -25.87 7.76 0.41
CA GLY A 13 -24.78 8.54 0.98
C GLY A 13 -23.49 7.73 1.14
N ILE A 14 -23.57 6.51 1.66
CA ILE A 14 -22.41 5.62 1.79
C ILE A 14 -21.88 5.21 0.41
N GLY A 15 -22.77 4.86 -0.51
CA GLY A 15 -22.39 4.47 -1.86
C GLY A 15 -21.80 5.62 -2.68
N HIS A 16 -22.28 6.85 -2.47
CA HIS A 16 -21.68 8.07 -3.01
C HIS A 16 -20.22 8.21 -2.57
N LEU A 17 -19.95 8.08 -1.27
CA LEU A 17 -18.57 8.10 -0.75
C LEU A 17 -17.75 6.95 -1.34
N ALA A 18 -18.32 5.74 -1.45
CA ALA A 18 -17.63 4.60 -2.06
C ALA A 18 -17.20 4.88 -3.51
N ILE A 19 -18.01 5.56 -4.32
CA ILE A 19 -17.66 5.96 -5.70
C ILE A 19 -16.46 6.89 -5.70
N TRP A 20 -16.50 7.97 -4.91
CA TRP A 20 -15.46 9.00 -4.93
C TRP A 20 -14.17 8.53 -4.28
N THR A 21 -14.26 7.75 -3.20
CA THR A 21 -13.09 7.08 -2.62
C THR A 21 -12.45 6.11 -3.60
N ARG A 22 -13.25 5.33 -4.33
CA ARG A 22 -12.73 4.41 -5.36
C ARG A 22 -12.02 5.16 -6.48
N LEU A 23 -12.61 6.25 -6.96
CA LEU A 23 -12.00 7.09 -7.99
C LEU A 23 -10.69 7.71 -7.51
N HIS A 24 -10.65 8.23 -6.28
CA HIS A 24 -9.43 8.74 -5.66
C HIS A 24 -8.33 7.65 -5.62
N CYS A 25 -8.64 6.44 -5.13
CA CYS A 25 -7.67 5.33 -5.10
C CYS A 25 -7.10 5.01 -6.50
N MET A 26 -7.96 4.95 -7.52
CA MET A 26 -7.55 4.65 -8.89
C MET A 26 -6.74 5.78 -9.53
N ILE A 27 -7.01 7.04 -9.23
CA ILE A 27 -6.23 8.16 -9.76
C ILE A 27 -4.80 8.08 -9.24
N HIS A 28 -4.63 7.86 -7.94
CA HIS A 28 -3.30 7.80 -7.31
C HIS A 28 -2.46 6.58 -7.73
N SER A 29 -3.07 5.53 -8.31
CA SER A 29 -2.34 4.38 -8.84
C SER A 29 -1.80 4.58 -10.26
N LEU A 30 -2.11 5.70 -10.92
CA LEU A 30 -1.73 5.95 -12.32
C LEU A 30 -0.38 6.67 -12.42
N PRO A 31 0.41 6.42 -13.47
CA PRO A 31 1.72 7.06 -13.70
C PRO A 31 1.56 8.48 -14.30
N TYR A 32 0.58 9.26 -13.82
CA TYR A 32 0.37 10.62 -14.30
C TYR A 32 1.21 11.65 -13.55
N LYS A 33 1.38 12.82 -14.17
CA LYS A 33 2.03 13.97 -13.53
C LYS A 33 1.31 14.33 -12.24
N GLN A 34 2.07 14.65 -11.19
CA GLN A 34 1.51 14.94 -9.87
C GLN A 34 0.44 16.03 -9.90
N SER A 35 0.60 17.08 -10.69
CA SER A 35 -0.41 18.15 -10.80
C SER A 35 -1.76 17.67 -11.33
N LEU A 36 -1.79 16.62 -12.15
CA LEU A 36 -3.05 15.99 -12.61
C LEU A 36 -3.65 15.11 -11.53
N ILE A 37 -2.80 14.41 -10.76
CA ILE A 37 -3.23 13.63 -9.59
C ILE A 37 -3.85 14.56 -8.55
N ASP A 38 -3.17 15.65 -8.19
CA ASP A 38 -3.65 16.65 -7.24
C ASP A 38 -5.00 17.26 -7.70
N LEU A 39 -5.13 17.60 -8.98
CA LEU A 39 -6.40 18.10 -9.53
C LEU A 39 -7.53 17.07 -9.40
N GLY A 40 -7.24 15.81 -9.70
CA GLY A 40 -8.19 14.70 -9.54
C GLY A 40 -8.58 14.50 -8.08
N GLU A 41 -7.62 14.58 -7.16
CA GLU A 41 -7.82 14.50 -5.72
C GLU A 41 -8.75 15.60 -5.21
N TYR A 42 -8.44 16.87 -5.50
CA TYR A 42 -9.30 18.00 -5.11
C TYR A 42 -10.70 17.89 -5.72
N THR A 43 -10.81 17.39 -6.94
CA THR A 43 -12.11 17.13 -7.58
C THR A 43 -12.89 16.07 -6.81
N CYS A 44 -12.25 14.97 -6.40
CA CYS A 44 -12.91 13.94 -5.61
C CYS A 44 -13.40 14.48 -4.26
N TYR A 45 -12.56 15.26 -3.56
CA TYR A 45 -12.94 15.88 -2.29
C TYR A 45 -14.10 16.85 -2.44
N LEU A 46 -14.04 17.74 -3.44
CA LEU A 46 -15.08 18.71 -3.70
C LEU A 46 -16.41 18.01 -4.03
N MET A 47 -16.40 17.03 -4.93
CA MET A 47 -17.63 16.35 -5.36
C MET A 47 -18.23 15.46 -4.28
N SER A 48 -17.41 14.90 -3.38
CA SER A 48 -17.86 14.14 -2.21
C SER A 48 -18.72 14.97 -1.24
N VAL A 49 -18.56 16.30 -1.26
CA VAL A 49 -19.30 17.23 -0.38
C VAL A 49 -20.37 17.99 -1.15
N LEU A 50 -20.02 18.48 -2.35
CA LEU A 50 -20.87 19.38 -3.13
C LEU A 50 -22.13 18.67 -3.63
N ILE A 51 -22.03 17.43 -4.11
CA ILE A 51 -23.20 16.72 -4.66
C ILE A 51 -24.27 16.48 -3.59
N PRO A 52 -23.95 15.92 -2.39
CA PRO A 52 -24.92 15.81 -1.30
C PRO A 52 -25.48 17.15 -0.86
N ALA A 53 -24.66 18.21 -0.80
CA ALA A 53 -25.11 19.54 -0.40
C ALA A 53 -26.13 20.12 -1.41
N ILE A 54 -25.87 20.03 -2.71
CA ILE A 54 -26.80 20.48 -3.76
C ILE A 54 -28.09 19.64 -3.71
N PHE A 55 -27.98 18.32 -3.54
CA PHE A 55 -29.13 17.45 -3.39
C PHE A 55 -30.00 17.86 -2.19
N LEU A 56 -29.39 18.11 -1.03
CA LEU A 56 -30.12 18.53 0.17
C LEU A 56 -30.81 19.89 0.00
N LEU A 57 -30.14 20.87 -0.62
CA LEU A 57 -30.72 22.17 -0.93
C LEU A 57 -31.92 22.04 -1.87
N TRP A 58 -31.82 21.20 -2.89
CA TRP A 58 -32.94 20.90 -3.79
C TRP A 58 -34.07 20.14 -3.09
N TRP A 59 -33.74 19.17 -2.24
CA TRP A 59 -34.69 18.34 -1.49
C TRP A 59 -35.52 19.18 -0.51
N MET A 60 -34.89 20.13 0.18
CA MET A 60 -35.57 21.04 1.12
C MET A 60 -36.60 21.97 0.46
N GLN A 61 -36.53 22.15 -0.87
CA GLN A 61 -37.50 22.94 -1.63
C GLN A 61 -38.70 22.10 -2.10
N GLN A 62 -38.68 20.77 -1.93
CA GLN A 62 -39.77 19.91 -2.38
C GLN A 62 -40.94 19.91 -1.37
N PRO A 63 -42.20 19.84 -1.84
CA PRO A 63 -43.36 19.79 -0.95
C PRO A 63 -43.37 18.50 -0.11
N LEU A 64 -43.57 18.63 1.20
CA LEU A 64 -43.60 17.51 2.16
C LEU A 64 -44.74 16.49 1.89
N ASN A 65 -45.83 16.97 1.29
CA ASN A 65 -47.00 16.20 0.88
C ASN A 65 -47.37 16.59 -0.55
N PRO A 66 -46.81 15.95 -1.59
CA PRO A 66 -47.27 16.19 -2.95
C PRO A 66 -48.76 15.79 -3.05
N PRO A 67 -49.63 16.61 -3.67
CA PRO A 67 -51.03 16.25 -3.83
C PRO A 67 -51.14 14.98 -4.67
N VAL A 68 -51.58 13.88 -4.06
CA VAL A 68 -51.89 12.63 -4.75
C VAL A 68 -53.24 12.82 -5.46
N SER A 69 -53.23 13.43 -6.64
CA SER A 69 -54.39 13.40 -7.52
C SER A 69 -54.44 12.05 -8.22
N VAL A 70 -55.51 11.28 -7.95
CA VAL A 70 -55.73 9.92 -8.49
C VAL A 70 -55.83 9.89 -10.02
N ASP A 71 -56.05 11.05 -10.68
CA ASP A 71 -56.32 11.16 -12.12
C ASP A 71 -55.28 11.95 -12.95
N LYS A 72 -54.10 12.27 -12.41
CA LYS A 72 -53.05 12.94 -13.21
C LYS A 72 -51.72 12.21 -13.07
N THR A 73 -51.12 11.87 -14.22
CA THR A 73 -49.71 11.51 -14.32
C THR A 73 -48.89 12.63 -13.68
N VAL A 74 -48.24 12.35 -12.55
CA VAL A 74 -47.36 13.31 -11.89
C VAL A 74 -46.13 13.49 -12.80
N GLU A 75 -46.06 14.62 -13.50
CA GLU A 75 -44.87 14.97 -14.29
C GLU A 75 -43.80 15.54 -13.35
N TYR A 76 -42.74 14.76 -13.14
CA TYR A 76 -41.57 15.23 -12.40
C TYR A 76 -40.63 16.05 -13.30
N SER A 77 -39.94 17.01 -12.71
CA SER A 77 -38.91 17.79 -13.41
C SER A 77 -37.72 16.91 -13.85
N SER A 78 -36.99 17.31 -14.89
CA SER A 78 -35.78 16.58 -15.33
C SER A 78 -34.75 16.43 -14.21
N ILE A 79 -34.65 17.41 -13.32
CA ILE A 79 -33.73 17.35 -12.18
C ILE A 79 -34.12 16.30 -11.14
N TYR A 80 -35.42 16.04 -10.94
CA TYR A 80 -35.88 14.93 -10.12
C TYR A 80 -35.37 13.59 -10.66
N TYR A 81 -35.50 13.36 -11.98
CA TYR A 81 -35.02 12.13 -12.60
C TYR A 81 -33.50 11.98 -12.51
N LEU A 82 -32.74 13.08 -12.65
CA LEU A 82 -31.28 13.06 -12.44
C LEU A 82 -30.92 12.61 -11.03
N TRP A 83 -31.60 13.13 -10.00
CA TRP A 83 -31.38 12.69 -8.62
C TRP A 83 -31.78 11.25 -8.38
N MET A 84 -32.88 10.79 -8.98
CA MET A 84 -33.28 9.38 -8.89
C MET A 84 -32.26 8.44 -9.54
N ILE A 85 -31.74 8.79 -10.71
CA ILE A 85 -30.69 8.02 -11.39
C ILE A 85 -29.41 8.02 -10.56
N TYR A 86 -28.98 9.18 -10.08
CA TYR A 86 -27.77 9.30 -9.27
C TYR A 86 -27.88 8.55 -7.92
N GLY A 87 -29.03 8.68 -7.26
CA GLY A 87 -29.35 7.95 -6.04
C GLY A 87 -29.34 6.44 -6.27
N PHE A 88 -29.93 5.97 -7.38
CA PHE A 88 -29.89 4.57 -7.76
C PHE A 88 -28.45 4.08 -8.00
N ILE A 89 -27.64 4.81 -8.77
CA ILE A 89 -26.22 4.50 -8.99
C ILE A 89 -25.47 4.42 -7.66
N SER A 90 -25.74 5.35 -6.74
CA SER A 90 -25.10 5.39 -5.43
C SER A 90 -25.51 4.18 -4.57
N VAL A 91 -26.79 3.79 -4.55
CA VAL A 91 -27.23 2.57 -3.85
C VAL A 91 -26.60 1.32 -4.46
N VAL A 92 -26.50 1.23 -5.79
CA VAL A 92 -25.80 0.12 -6.47
C VAL A 92 -24.33 0.10 -6.07
N ALA A 93 -23.67 1.25 -6.02
CA ALA A 93 -22.28 1.36 -5.58
C ALA A 93 -22.07 0.92 -4.13
N PHE A 94 -23.01 1.19 -3.22
CA PHE A 94 -22.99 0.66 -1.85
C PHE A 94 -22.95 -0.87 -1.84
N PHE A 95 -23.86 -1.52 -2.58
CA PHE A 95 -23.89 -2.98 -2.64
C PHE A 95 -22.66 -3.57 -3.32
N ALA A 96 -22.15 -2.93 -4.38
CA ALA A 96 -20.91 -3.34 -5.04
C ALA A 96 -19.70 -3.24 -4.10
N ALA A 97 -19.55 -2.12 -3.38
CA ALA A 97 -18.48 -1.94 -2.40
C ALA A 97 -18.59 -2.93 -1.25
N SER A 98 -19.81 -3.21 -0.76
CA SER A 98 -20.05 -4.21 0.29
C SER A 98 -19.69 -5.62 -0.17
N LEU A 99 -20.03 -5.98 -1.42
CA LEU A 99 -19.65 -7.26 -2.00
C LEU A 99 -18.14 -7.39 -2.13
N LEU A 100 -17.46 -6.35 -2.65
CA LEU A 100 -16.00 -6.34 -2.74
C LEU A 100 -15.36 -6.48 -1.37
N TRP A 101 -15.85 -5.78 -0.36
CA TRP A 101 -15.37 -5.89 1.02
C TRP A 101 -15.47 -7.33 1.54
N VAL A 102 -16.60 -8.01 1.32
CA VAL A 102 -16.77 -9.44 1.69
C VAL A 102 -15.78 -10.33 0.93
N LEU A 103 -15.57 -10.09 -0.36
CA LEU A 103 -14.60 -10.85 -1.16
C LEU A 103 -13.16 -10.64 -0.65
N TYR A 104 -12.82 -9.45 -0.19
CA TYR A 104 -11.50 -9.17 0.37
C TYR A 104 -11.28 -9.89 1.71
N GLN A 105 -12.32 -10.02 2.54
CA GLN A 105 -12.23 -10.83 3.75
C GLN A 105 -12.00 -12.31 3.44
N ARG A 106 -12.60 -12.83 2.36
CA ARG A 106 -12.33 -14.19 1.88
C ARG A 106 -10.88 -14.36 1.42
N ASP A 107 -10.31 -13.37 0.72
CA ASP A 107 -8.90 -13.43 0.32
C ASP A 107 -7.98 -13.53 1.56
N ALA A 108 -8.28 -12.76 2.61
CA ALA A 108 -7.54 -12.81 3.87
C ALA A 108 -7.64 -14.19 4.56
N GLN A 109 -8.82 -14.84 4.52
CA GLN A 109 -9.01 -16.20 5.01
C GLN A 109 -8.24 -17.26 4.21
N ILE A 110 -8.11 -17.08 2.89
CA ILE A 110 -7.28 -17.97 2.08
C ILE A 110 -5.81 -17.77 2.42
N ALA A 111 -5.38 -16.51 2.55
CA ALA A 111 -4.00 -16.18 2.87
C ALA A 111 -3.57 -16.70 4.25
N SER A 112 -4.48 -16.80 5.23
CA SER A 112 -4.14 -17.29 6.58
C SER A 112 -3.66 -18.74 6.63
N ALA A 113 -3.80 -19.52 5.56
CA ALA A 113 -3.18 -20.85 5.46
C ALA A 113 -1.68 -20.80 5.06
N TYR A 114 -1.19 -19.63 4.67
CA TYR A 114 0.13 -19.42 4.11
C TYR A 114 1.02 -18.49 4.93
N PHE A 115 0.55 -17.98 6.07
CA PHE A 115 1.43 -17.25 6.98
C PHE A 115 1.00 -17.33 8.44
N ASN A 116 2.00 -17.22 9.32
CA ASN A 116 1.81 -16.85 10.71
C ASN A 116 2.40 -15.48 10.95
N GLU A 117 1.80 -14.69 11.83
CA GLU A 117 2.29 -13.38 12.22
C GLU A 117 2.46 -13.29 13.74
N ARG A 118 3.54 -12.65 14.17
CA ARG A 118 3.83 -12.36 15.56
C ARG A 118 4.52 -10.99 15.67
N LEU A 119 3.91 -10.09 16.44
CA LEU A 119 4.56 -8.86 16.88
C LEU A 119 5.74 -9.21 17.79
N LEU A 120 6.95 -8.85 17.37
CA LEU A 120 8.17 -9.05 18.16
C LEU A 120 8.37 -7.91 19.16
N ALA A 121 8.17 -6.68 18.71
CA ALA A 121 8.33 -5.47 19.51
C ALA A 121 7.46 -4.33 18.98
N SER A 122 7.08 -3.43 19.88
CA SER A 122 6.43 -2.16 19.56
C SER A 122 7.12 -1.05 20.34
N PHE A 123 7.70 -0.08 19.64
CA PHE A 123 8.43 1.03 20.22
C PHE A 123 7.60 2.30 20.07
N ASP A 124 7.30 2.94 21.20
CA ASP A 124 6.61 4.23 21.21
C ASP A 124 7.64 5.34 21.43
N PHE A 125 7.84 6.18 20.41
CA PHE A 125 8.78 7.29 20.46
C PHE A 125 8.09 8.65 20.71
N SER A 126 6.87 8.65 21.24
CA SER A 126 6.12 9.89 21.53
C SER A 126 6.88 10.85 22.45
N ASP A 127 7.62 10.33 23.43
CA ASP A 127 8.46 11.14 24.33
C ASP A 127 9.63 11.83 23.60
N LEU A 128 10.02 11.31 22.44
CA LEU A 128 11.08 11.85 21.58
C LEU A 128 10.52 12.70 20.42
N ALA A 129 9.21 12.98 20.40
CA ALA A 129 8.56 13.72 19.31
C ALA A 129 9.28 15.04 18.93
N PRO A 130 9.75 15.88 19.88
CA PRO A 130 10.46 17.13 19.51
C PRO A 130 11.79 16.90 18.80
N GLN A 131 12.41 15.74 18.97
CA GLN A 131 13.67 15.36 18.33
C GLN A 131 13.41 14.67 16.98
N LEU A 132 12.39 13.81 16.92
CA LEU A 132 12.11 12.98 15.76
C LEU A 132 11.22 13.64 14.71
N LEU A 133 10.50 14.71 15.05
CA LEU A 133 9.61 15.42 14.13
C LEU A 133 10.16 16.81 13.82
N THR A 134 10.43 17.06 12.55
CA THR A 134 11.06 18.31 12.08
C THR A 134 10.05 19.33 11.55
N SER A 135 8.89 18.90 11.07
CA SER A 135 7.84 19.78 10.54
C SER A 135 6.82 20.17 11.61
N THR A 136 6.46 21.45 11.70
CA THR A 136 5.40 21.95 12.58
C THR A 136 4.07 21.23 12.34
N SER A 137 3.71 20.95 11.07
CA SER A 137 2.46 20.25 10.76
C SER A 137 2.45 18.83 11.32
N THR A 138 3.58 18.14 11.27
CA THR A 138 3.72 16.77 11.79
C THR A 138 3.74 16.76 13.31
N GLN A 139 4.39 17.74 13.95
CA GLN A 139 4.34 17.92 15.40
C GLN A 139 2.91 18.19 15.88
N ILE A 140 2.15 19.03 15.19
CA ILE A 140 0.75 19.26 15.53
C ILE A 140 -0.06 17.97 15.33
N ALA A 141 0.16 17.26 14.23
CA ALA A 141 -0.55 16.02 13.93
C ALA A 141 -0.25 14.91 14.94
N SER A 142 0.96 14.83 15.51
CA SER A 142 1.29 13.81 16.50
C SER A 142 0.54 13.97 17.82
N PHE A 143 -0.01 15.15 18.13
CA PHE A 143 -0.89 15.37 19.27
C PHE A 143 -2.35 14.95 19.02
N ILE A 144 -2.71 14.58 17.78
CA ILE A 144 -4.07 14.09 17.48
C ILE A 144 -4.26 12.74 18.17
N PRO A 145 -5.31 12.57 19.02
CA PRO A 145 -5.51 11.33 19.77
C PRO A 145 -5.55 10.09 18.87
N GLY A 146 -4.72 9.10 19.20
CA GLY A 146 -4.60 7.84 18.48
C GLY A 146 -3.70 7.89 17.23
N ASN A 147 -3.07 9.02 16.91
CA ASN A 147 -2.08 9.04 15.84
C ASN A 147 -0.84 8.23 16.24
N GLU A 148 -0.56 7.16 15.51
CA GLU A 148 0.50 6.18 15.79
C GLU A 148 1.76 6.41 14.94
N ILE A 149 1.93 7.61 14.37
CA ILE A 149 3.08 7.92 13.49
C ILE A 149 4.45 7.70 14.17
N LEU A 150 4.53 7.82 15.50
CA LEU A 150 5.74 7.59 16.30
C LEU A 150 5.82 6.20 16.93
N ARG A 151 4.87 5.31 16.64
CA ARG A 151 4.88 3.93 17.14
C ARG A 151 5.44 3.00 16.06
N LEU A 152 6.68 2.56 16.21
CA LEU A 152 7.31 1.61 15.27
C LEU A 152 7.03 0.17 15.72
N GLU A 153 6.40 -0.63 14.86
CA GLU A 153 6.21 -2.06 15.09
C GLU A 153 7.26 -2.89 14.33
N VAL A 154 7.71 -3.96 14.99
CA VAL A 154 8.59 -4.97 14.41
C VAL A 154 7.85 -6.29 14.41
N ASP A 155 7.46 -6.74 13.23
CA ASP A 155 6.67 -7.96 13.03
C ASP A 155 7.52 -9.08 12.47
N ARG A 156 7.28 -10.30 12.91
CA ARG A 156 7.79 -11.52 12.27
C ARG A 156 6.64 -12.24 11.59
N LYS A 157 6.81 -12.52 10.30
CA LYS A 157 5.86 -13.34 9.53
C LYS A 157 6.56 -14.59 9.02
N GLU A 158 6.09 -15.76 9.45
CA GLU A 158 6.49 -17.00 8.79
C GLU A 158 5.67 -17.15 7.52
N ILE A 159 6.32 -17.25 6.37
CA ILE A 159 5.69 -17.32 5.05
C ILE A 159 5.84 -18.73 4.52
N PHE A 160 4.73 -19.43 4.37
CA PHE A 160 4.70 -20.81 3.88
C PHE A 160 4.60 -20.80 2.35
N LEU A 161 5.67 -21.22 1.69
CA LEU A 161 5.75 -21.33 0.24
C LEU A 161 5.67 -22.81 -0.17
N PRO A 162 4.65 -23.21 -0.97
CA PRO A 162 4.48 -24.62 -1.37
C PRO A 162 5.68 -25.20 -2.10
N ARG A 163 6.42 -24.35 -2.83
CA ARG A 163 7.56 -24.71 -3.67
C ARG A 163 8.90 -24.32 -3.05
N LEU A 164 8.95 -24.02 -1.75
CA LEU A 164 10.21 -23.70 -1.10
C LEU A 164 11.15 -24.92 -1.13
N PRO A 165 12.38 -24.78 -1.64
CA PRO A 165 13.38 -25.83 -1.51
C PRO A 165 13.81 -25.97 -0.04
N LYS A 166 14.06 -27.21 0.40
CA LYS A 166 14.49 -27.53 1.78
C LYS A 166 15.72 -26.73 2.23
N GLU A 167 16.60 -26.38 1.30
CA GLU A 167 17.83 -25.62 1.57
C GLU A 167 17.53 -24.20 2.07
N LEU A 168 16.39 -23.64 1.66
CA LEU A 168 15.95 -22.28 2.01
C LEU A 168 14.89 -22.26 3.12
N ASP A 169 14.57 -23.40 3.74
CA ASP A 169 13.70 -23.41 4.92
C ASP A 169 14.37 -22.65 6.07
N GLY A 170 13.61 -21.72 6.67
CA GLY A 170 14.10 -20.79 7.67
C GLY A 170 14.94 -19.63 7.12
N PHE A 171 15.02 -19.43 5.80
CA PHE A 171 15.67 -18.25 5.24
C PHE A 171 14.96 -16.96 5.66
N THR A 172 15.71 -15.93 6.05
CA THR A 172 15.15 -14.71 6.64
C THR A 172 15.36 -13.46 5.78
N ILE A 173 14.31 -12.67 5.62
CA ILE A 173 14.30 -11.43 4.84
C ILE A 173 13.70 -10.30 5.69
N THR A 174 14.45 -9.25 5.99
CA THR A 174 13.85 -8.00 6.51
C THR A 174 13.33 -7.17 5.33
N HIS A 175 12.03 -6.88 5.34
CA HIS A 175 11.35 -6.09 4.33
C HIS A 175 11.00 -4.71 4.88
N LEU A 176 11.60 -3.69 4.25
CA LEU A 176 11.33 -2.28 4.46
C LEU A 176 10.66 -1.69 3.21
N SER A 177 9.83 -0.67 3.38
CA SER A 177 9.28 0.09 2.27
C SER A 177 8.83 1.47 2.73
N ASP A 178 8.61 2.38 1.78
CA ASP A 178 7.98 3.68 2.00
C ASP A 178 8.66 4.48 3.12
N LEU A 179 9.98 4.64 3.03
CA LEU A 179 10.78 5.39 4.02
C LEU A 179 10.48 6.89 3.96
N HIS A 180 10.11 7.42 2.79
CA HIS A 180 9.77 8.83 2.54
C HIS A 180 10.72 9.81 3.21
N LEU A 181 12.01 9.73 2.89
CA LEU A 181 13.01 10.70 3.33
C LEU A 181 12.68 12.07 2.71
N LYS A 182 11.90 12.84 3.46
CA LYS A 182 11.28 14.12 3.07
C LYS A 182 11.55 15.24 4.05
N GLY A 183 12.05 14.90 5.25
CA GLY A 183 12.28 15.86 6.33
C GLY A 183 11.04 16.25 7.12
N HIS A 184 10.05 15.35 7.27
CA HIS A 184 9.04 15.46 8.33
C HIS A 184 9.37 14.58 9.54
N MET A 185 10.00 13.43 9.29
CA MET A 185 10.79 12.68 10.27
C MET A 185 12.24 13.16 10.21
N ALA A 186 12.89 13.27 11.36
CA ALA A 186 14.32 13.55 11.47
C ALA A 186 15.16 12.33 11.10
N GLU A 187 16.43 12.54 10.75
CA GLU A 187 17.40 11.47 10.50
C GLU A 187 17.50 10.46 11.68
N ASP A 188 17.36 10.94 12.92
CA ASP A 188 17.41 10.10 14.12
C ASP A 188 16.30 9.06 14.19
N PHE A 189 15.13 9.32 13.59
CA PHE A 189 14.08 8.31 13.47
C PHE A 189 14.53 7.16 12.56
N TYR A 190 15.18 7.49 11.44
CA TYR A 190 15.72 6.49 10.52
C TYR A 190 16.88 5.71 11.13
N ARG A 191 17.70 6.32 12.00
CA ARG A 191 18.69 5.58 12.80
C ARG A 191 18.02 4.51 13.66
N LYS A 192 16.91 4.84 14.33
CA LYS A 192 16.12 3.84 15.09
C LYS A 192 15.56 2.74 14.22
N VAL A 193 15.07 3.06 13.02
CA VAL A 193 14.60 2.06 12.06
C VAL A 193 15.75 1.12 11.65
N VAL A 194 16.93 1.67 11.36
CA VAL A 194 18.11 0.88 10.97
C VAL A 194 18.60 0.00 12.13
N ASP A 195 18.68 0.54 13.35
CA ASP A 195 19.01 -0.23 14.56
C ASP A 195 18.08 -1.45 14.68
N GLN A 196 16.76 -1.23 14.60
CA GLN A 196 15.77 -2.31 14.73
C GLN A 196 15.79 -3.28 13.55
N ALA A 197 16.05 -2.82 12.34
CA ALA A 197 16.18 -3.68 11.17
C ALA A 197 17.43 -4.59 11.25
N ASN A 198 18.54 -4.06 11.76
CA ASN A 198 19.77 -4.82 11.99
C ASN A 198 19.64 -5.79 13.17
N ASP A 199 18.95 -5.43 14.25
CA ASP A 199 18.71 -6.31 15.42
C ASP A 199 17.99 -7.63 15.04
N LEU A 200 17.25 -7.63 13.92
CA LEU A 200 16.61 -8.83 13.38
C LEU A 200 17.60 -9.87 12.84
N GLN A 201 18.83 -9.44 12.49
CA GLN A 201 19.90 -10.28 11.95
C GLN A 201 19.44 -11.16 10.78
N SER A 202 18.64 -10.58 9.87
CA SER A 202 18.15 -11.29 8.69
C SER A 202 19.26 -11.53 7.68
N GLU A 203 19.19 -12.65 6.96
CA GLU A 203 20.17 -13.00 5.92
C GLU A 203 20.10 -12.06 4.71
N MET A 204 18.95 -11.44 4.45
CA MET A 204 18.73 -10.46 3.38
C MET A 204 17.90 -9.28 3.90
N ILE A 205 18.22 -8.07 3.44
CA ILE A 205 17.35 -6.90 3.63
C ILE A 205 16.89 -6.44 2.25
N VAL A 206 15.62 -6.06 2.14
CA VAL A 206 15.07 -5.48 0.92
C VAL A 206 14.30 -4.19 1.18
N ILE A 207 14.38 -3.25 0.23
CA ILE A 207 13.64 -1.97 0.26
C ILE A 207 12.77 -1.84 -0.98
N ALA A 208 11.45 -1.90 -0.80
CA ALA A 208 10.47 -1.93 -1.89
C ALA A 208 10.00 -0.53 -2.36
N GLY A 209 10.93 0.41 -2.56
CA GLY A 209 10.65 1.73 -3.12
C GLY A 209 10.20 2.81 -2.11
N ASP A 210 9.96 4.01 -2.64
CA ASP A 210 9.63 5.25 -1.92
C ASP A 210 10.60 5.53 -0.75
N ILE A 211 11.88 5.59 -1.10
CA ILE A 211 13.00 5.91 -0.24
C ILE A 211 13.12 7.43 -0.11
N PHE A 212 13.24 8.17 -1.21
CA PHE A 212 13.46 9.62 -1.21
C PHE A 212 12.30 10.41 -1.81
N ASP A 213 11.83 11.40 -1.06
CA ASP A 213 10.90 12.42 -1.55
C ASP A 213 11.61 13.74 -1.89
N ARG A 214 12.77 13.98 -1.29
CA ARG A 214 13.53 15.22 -1.39
C ARG A 214 15.02 14.98 -1.60
N THR A 215 15.59 15.71 -2.55
CA THR A 215 17.01 15.61 -2.93
C THR A 215 17.94 15.98 -1.76
N GLU A 216 17.52 16.90 -0.87
CA GLU A 216 18.29 17.27 0.31
C GLU A 216 18.48 16.09 1.27
N CYS A 217 17.54 15.15 1.29
CA CYS A 217 17.61 13.98 2.15
C CYS A 217 18.46 12.84 1.55
N PHE A 218 19.04 13.00 0.35
CA PHE A 218 20.05 12.07 -0.16
C PHE A 218 21.22 11.94 0.80
N ALA A 219 21.57 12.99 1.55
CA ALA A 219 22.64 12.95 2.55
C ALA A 219 22.39 11.92 3.68
N TRP A 220 21.14 11.54 3.92
CA TRP A 220 20.77 10.54 4.93
C TRP A 220 20.89 9.10 4.40
N SER A 221 21.28 8.91 3.14
CA SER A 221 21.63 7.59 2.59
C SER A 221 22.69 6.89 3.44
N ARG A 222 23.61 7.65 4.04
CA ARG A 222 24.65 7.16 4.93
C ARG A 222 24.10 6.50 6.19
N THR A 223 23.00 7.03 6.74
CA THR A 223 22.31 6.40 7.87
C THR A 223 21.70 5.08 7.42
N LEU A 224 21.11 5.02 6.23
CA LEU A 224 20.59 3.76 5.68
C LEU A 224 21.72 2.77 5.34
N ALA A 225 22.91 3.25 4.96
CA ALA A 225 24.07 2.43 4.62
C ALA A 225 24.60 1.60 5.80
N GLU A 226 24.18 1.91 7.02
CA GLU A 226 24.44 1.10 8.20
C GLU A 226 23.60 -0.20 8.23
N LEU A 227 22.59 -0.36 7.35
CA LEU A 227 21.88 -1.62 7.15
C LEU A 227 22.85 -2.72 6.69
N SER A 228 22.79 -3.87 7.35
CA SER A 228 23.72 -4.96 7.08
C SER A 228 23.02 -6.32 7.08
N ALA A 229 23.30 -7.10 6.04
CA ALA A 229 22.83 -8.47 5.88
C ALA A 229 23.82 -9.28 5.03
N ASP A 230 23.97 -10.57 5.31
CA ASP A 230 24.97 -11.43 4.67
C ASP A 230 24.80 -11.54 3.15
N CYS A 231 23.55 -11.62 2.66
CA CYS A 231 23.24 -11.64 1.24
C CYS A 231 23.26 -10.25 0.59
N GLY A 232 23.29 -9.19 1.39
CA GLY A 232 23.23 -7.80 0.96
C GLY A 232 21.87 -7.13 1.17
N VAL A 233 21.86 -5.82 0.88
CA VAL A 233 20.69 -4.94 0.98
C VAL A 233 20.23 -4.59 -0.44
N PHE A 234 19.07 -5.12 -0.84
CA PHE A 234 18.54 -4.95 -2.20
C PHE A 234 17.48 -3.87 -2.24
N PHE A 235 17.38 -3.12 -3.34
CA PHE A 235 16.36 -2.10 -3.47
C PHE A 235 15.82 -1.94 -4.90
N ILE A 236 14.63 -1.35 -4.95
CA ILE A 236 14.02 -0.76 -6.13
C ILE A 236 13.57 0.67 -5.79
N LEU A 237 13.19 1.44 -6.80
CA LEU A 237 12.58 2.76 -6.63
C LEU A 237 11.05 2.69 -6.69
N GLY A 238 10.41 3.67 -6.07
CA GLY A 238 8.98 3.88 -6.12
C GLY A 238 8.59 5.11 -6.94
N ASN A 239 7.35 5.56 -6.75
CA ASN A 239 6.80 6.69 -7.50
C ASN A 239 7.22 8.05 -6.95
N HIS A 240 7.82 8.12 -5.75
CA HIS A 240 8.30 9.38 -5.18
C HIS A 240 9.64 9.80 -5.78
N GLU A 241 10.52 8.87 -6.15
CA GLU A 241 11.82 9.23 -6.70
C GLU A 241 11.74 9.96 -8.04
N ILE A 242 10.76 9.63 -8.89
CA ILE A 242 10.52 10.35 -10.16
C ILE A 242 10.13 11.83 -9.95
N ARG A 243 9.72 12.19 -8.73
CA ARG A 243 9.26 13.54 -8.37
C ARG A 243 10.34 14.39 -7.73
N THR A 244 11.50 13.82 -7.43
CA THR A 244 12.65 14.56 -6.88
C THR A 244 13.24 15.49 -7.95
N LEU A 245 14.05 16.46 -7.52
CA LEU A 245 14.76 17.35 -8.45
C LEU A 245 15.89 16.63 -9.22
N ASP A 246 16.33 15.47 -8.71
CA ASP A 246 17.32 14.60 -9.35
C ASP A 246 16.91 13.12 -9.25
N PRO A 247 15.95 12.67 -10.10
CA PRO A 247 15.53 11.27 -10.13
C PRO A 247 16.67 10.30 -10.44
N SER A 248 17.65 10.72 -11.25
CA SER A 248 18.83 9.90 -11.55
C SER A 248 19.76 9.74 -10.34
N GLY A 249 19.86 10.78 -9.50
CA GLY A 249 20.65 10.77 -8.28
C GLY A 249 20.14 9.78 -7.24
N CYS A 250 18.82 9.59 -7.13
CA CYS A 250 18.22 8.66 -6.14
C CYS A 250 18.87 7.28 -6.16
N ARG A 251 18.89 6.64 -7.34
CA ARG A 251 19.47 5.31 -7.55
C ARG A 251 20.98 5.33 -7.36
N LYS A 252 21.65 6.33 -7.94
CA LYS A 252 23.10 6.44 -7.87
C LYS A 252 23.59 6.56 -6.42
N THR A 253 22.92 7.38 -5.61
CA THR A 253 23.27 7.58 -4.20
C THR A 253 23.21 6.25 -3.44
N LEU A 254 22.16 5.44 -3.60
CA LEU A 254 22.06 4.16 -2.90
C LEU A 254 23.10 3.14 -3.40
N VAL A 255 23.35 3.08 -4.71
CA VAL A 255 24.39 2.20 -5.26
C VAL A 255 25.79 2.59 -4.75
N ASP A 256 26.08 3.90 -4.67
CA ASP A 256 27.36 4.40 -4.16
C ASP A 256 27.58 4.06 -2.67
N GLU A 257 26.49 3.91 -1.90
CA GLU A 257 26.51 3.46 -0.49
C GLU A 257 26.53 1.92 -0.34
N GLY A 258 26.57 1.17 -1.45
CA GLY A 258 26.72 -0.29 -1.45
C GLY A 258 25.41 -1.09 -1.54
N PHE A 259 24.27 -0.44 -1.75
CA PHE A 259 23.01 -1.13 -1.96
C PHE A 259 22.97 -1.80 -3.35
N ILE A 260 22.31 -2.96 -3.43
CA ILE A 260 22.20 -3.74 -4.65
C ILE A 260 20.91 -3.39 -5.37
N ASP A 261 21.05 -2.70 -6.49
CA ASP A 261 19.96 -2.30 -7.34
C ASP A 261 19.43 -3.46 -8.20
N VAL A 262 18.14 -3.78 -8.05
CA VAL A 262 17.41 -4.75 -8.89
C VAL A 262 16.29 -4.13 -9.71
N GLY A 263 16.17 -2.81 -9.73
CA GLY A 263 15.19 -2.06 -10.53
C GLY A 263 15.33 -2.34 -12.03
N GLY A 264 14.24 -2.81 -12.65
CA GLY A 264 14.15 -3.10 -14.08
C GLY A 264 15.03 -4.25 -14.57
N ARG A 265 15.54 -5.10 -13.65
CA ARG A 265 16.43 -6.21 -13.97
C ARG A 265 16.15 -7.43 -13.08
N HIS A 266 16.75 -8.56 -13.44
CA HIS A 266 16.83 -9.73 -12.57
C HIS A 266 18.28 -10.14 -12.37
N MET A 267 18.53 -10.88 -11.30
CA MET A 267 19.81 -11.51 -11.01
C MET A 267 19.60 -12.86 -10.35
N THR A 268 20.59 -13.74 -10.50
CA THR A 268 20.62 -15.03 -9.83
C THR A 268 21.64 -15.00 -8.72
N LEU A 269 21.19 -15.33 -7.51
CA LEU A 269 21.99 -15.49 -6.30
C LEU A 269 22.13 -16.99 -5.99
N SER A 270 23.26 -17.39 -5.42
CA SER A 270 23.42 -18.73 -4.84
C SER A 270 23.29 -18.62 -3.32
N ILE A 271 22.11 -18.92 -2.79
CA ILE A 271 21.81 -18.81 -1.36
C ILE A 271 21.77 -20.21 -0.78
N ARG A 272 22.65 -20.48 0.20
CA ARG A 272 22.81 -21.82 0.81
C ARG A 272 23.01 -22.94 -0.25
N GLY A 273 23.69 -22.60 -1.35
CA GLY A 273 23.93 -23.50 -2.48
C GLY A 273 22.74 -23.74 -3.40
N TYR A 274 21.64 -22.99 -3.24
CA TYR A 274 20.44 -23.07 -4.06
C TYR A 274 20.27 -21.83 -4.95
N PRO A 275 19.86 -21.97 -6.23
CA PRO A 275 19.64 -20.83 -7.11
C PRO A 275 18.37 -20.04 -6.70
N VAL A 276 18.55 -18.75 -6.44
CA VAL A 276 17.47 -17.80 -6.15
C VAL A 276 17.50 -16.69 -7.17
N VAL A 277 16.41 -16.53 -7.92
CA VAL A 277 16.24 -15.40 -8.84
C VAL A 277 15.55 -14.27 -8.11
N LEU A 278 16.20 -13.12 -8.06
CA LEU A 278 15.64 -11.88 -7.54
C LEU A 278 15.43 -10.90 -8.69
N ALA A 279 14.22 -10.39 -8.84
CA ALA A 279 13.86 -9.42 -9.87
C ALA A 279 13.23 -8.17 -9.28
N GLY A 280 13.37 -7.03 -9.97
CA GLY A 280 12.69 -5.78 -9.63
C GLY A 280 11.71 -5.32 -10.71
N ASN A 281 10.52 -4.91 -10.30
CA ASN A 281 9.50 -4.30 -11.16
C ASN A 281 9.02 -2.97 -10.59
N GLU A 282 9.39 -1.88 -11.27
CA GLU A 282 9.10 -0.50 -10.86
C GLU A 282 7.96 0.14 -11.67
N LEU A 283 7.26 -0.66 -12.47
CA LEU A 283 6.09 -0.21 -13.22
C LEU A 283 4.95 0.21 -12.27
N PRO A 284 4.16 1.21 -12.68
CA PRO A 284 4.21 1.91 -13.96
C PRO A 284 5.12 3.15 -13.99
N TRP A 285 5.91 3.43 -12.94
CA TRP A 285 6.60 4.71 -12.78
C TRP A 285 8.01 4.74 -13.35
N HIS A 286 8.75 3.63 -13.25
CA HIS A 286 10.03 3.48 -13.94
C HIS A 286 9.96 2.33 -14.93
N THR A 287 10.58 2.53 -16.09
CA THR A 287 10.69 1.52 -17.15
C THR A 287 12.17 1.18 -17.38
N PRO A 288 12.48 -0.04 -17.83
CA PRO A 288 11.59 -1.18 -18.05
C PRO A 288 11.31 -1.98 -16.75
N ALA A 289 10.38 -2.94 -16.80
CA ALA A 289 10.35 -4.05 -15.82
C ALA A 289 11.51 -5.03 -16.11
N ALA A 290 11.81 -5.91 -15.14
CA ALA A 290 12.80 -6.97 -15.34
C ALA A 290 12.49 -7.82 -16.59
N ASP A 291 13.53 -8.07 -17.40
CA ASP A 291 13.43 -8.91 -18.60
C ASP A 291 13.39 -10.41 -18.25
N MET A 292 12.28 -10.84 -17.65
CA MET A 292 12.06 -12.23 -17.29
C MET A 292 12.03 -13.21 -18.49
N PRO A 293 11.58 -12.82 -19.71
CA PRO A 293 11.68 -13.69 -20.87
C PRO A 293 13.10 -14.13 -21.25
N SER A 294 14.14 -13.38 -20.87
CA SER A 294 15.54 -13.80 -21.10
C SER A 294 16.10 -14.73 -20.03
N LEU A 295 15.36 -14.98 -18.95
CA LEU A 295 15.73 -15.98 -17.95
C LEU A 295 15.51 -17.40 -18.53
N ASP A 296 16.60 -18.06 -18.87
CA ASP A 296 16.58 -19.47 -19.27
C ASP A 296 16.57 -20.38 -18.03
N ASP A 297 15.38 -20.85 -17.63
CA ASP A 297 15.25 -21.76 -16.48
C ASP A 297 15.98 -23.11 -16.71
N SER A 298 16.32 -23.47 -17.96
CA SER A 298 17.02 -24.74 -18.27
C SER A 298 18.50 -24.74 -17.86
N GLN A 299 19.06 -23.57 -17.56
CA GLN A 299 20.44 -23.45 -17.07
C GLN A 299 20.58 -23.94 -15.60
N PHE A 300 19.46 -24.14 -14.90
CA PHE A 300 19.46 -24.58 -13.51
C PHE A 300 19.17 -26.08 -13.41
N ASP A 301 19.97 -26.80 -12.63
CA ASP A 301 19.71 -28.21 -12.31
C ASP A 301 18.37 -28.41 -11.56
N ARG A 302 17.89 -27.36 -10.88
CA ARG A 302 16.64 -27.31 -10.11
C ARG A 302 15.95 -25.98 -10.35
N ARG A 303 14.61 -25.96 -10.40
CA ARG A 303 13.82 -24.73 -10.56
C ARG A 303 14.25 -23.70 -9.49
N PRO A 304 14.69 -22.50 -9.86
CA PRO A 304 15.08 -21.49 -8.88
C PRO A 304 13.89 -21.04 -8.04
N LEU A 305 14.14 -20.59 -6.81
CA LEU A 305 13.16 -19.80 -6.06
C LEU A 305 13.08 -18.42 -6.71
N LYS A 306 11.90 -17.98 -7.13
CA LYS A 306 11.72 -16.67 -7.78
C LYS A 306 11.11 -15.66 -6.80
N LEU A 307 11.87 -14.64 -6.48
CA LEU A 307 11.48 -13.52 -5.61
C LEU A 307 11.33 -12.24 -6.43
N LEU A 308 10.24 -11.50 -6.20
CA LEU A 308 9.98 -10.22 -6.85
C LEU A 308 9.95 -9.09 -5.83
N LEU A 309 10.72 -8.04 -6.09
CA LEU A 309 10.58 -6.73 -5.49
C LEU A 309 9.75 -5.87 -6.43
N ALA A 310 8.62 -5.35 -5.96
CA ALA A 310 7.79 -4.47 -6.75
C ALA A 310 7.24 -3.36 -5.87
N HIS A 311 7.25 -2.12 -6.35
CA HIS A 311 6.85 -1.02 -5.47
C HIS A 311 5.35 -1.11 -5.12
N THR A 312 4.50 -1.32 -6.14
CA THR A 312 3.05 -1.44 -5.97
C THR A 312 2.57 -2.90 -6.03
N PRO A 313 1.63 -3.31 -5.15
CA PRO A 313 0.98 -4.62 -5.24
C PRO A 313 0.13 -4.80 -6.50
N ASP A 314 -0.16 -3.71 -7.24
CA ASP A 314 -0.90 -3.78 -8.50
C ASP A 314 -0.15 -4.59 -9.58
N GLN A 315 1.17 -4.82 -9.40
CA GLN A 315 1.99 -5.69 -10.25
C GLN A 315 1.77 -7.20 -10.01
N ILE A 316 0.84 -7.60 -9.14
CA ILE A 316 0.58 -9.02 -8.85
C ILE A 316 0.24 -9.85 -10.10
N ALA A 317 -0.47 -9.27 -11.08
CA ALA A 317 -0.78 -9.96 -12.33
C ALA A 317 0.49 -10.28 -13.15
N TRP A 318 1.45 -9.34 -13.17
CA TRP A 318 2.74 -9.52 -13.81
C TRP A 318 3.58 -10.59 -13.09
N ALA A 319 3.61 -10.54 -11.75
CA ALA A 319 4.31 -11.54 -10.94
C ALA A 319 3.81 -12.96 -11.23
N LYS A 320 2.48 -13.14 -11.31
CA LYS A 320 1.88 -14.42 -11.66
C LYS A 320 2.23 -14.90 -13.06
N SER A 321 2.27 -14.00 -14.05
CA SER A 321 2.60 -14.38 -15.43
C SER A 321 4.03 -14.89 -15.61
N PHE A 322 4.93 -14.58 -14.67
CA PHE A 322 6.32 -15.04 -14.67
C PHE A 322 6.63 -16.05 -13.56
N ASP A 323 5.60 -16.66 -12.97
CA ASP A 323 5.72 -17.75 -11.99
C ASP A 323 6.56 -17.40 -10.74
N PHE A 324 6.46 -16.16 -10.27
CA PHE A 324 7.11 -15.77 -9.00
C PHE A 324 6.50 -16.51 -7.81
N ASP A 325 7.33 -16.96 -6.87
CA ASP A 325 6.89 -17.64 -5.65
C ASP A 325 6.46 -16.62 -4.58
N LEU A 326 7.22 -15.54 -4.44
CA LEU A 326 6.97 -14.48 -3.46
C LEU A 326 7.20 -13.10 -4.09
N MET A 327 6.24 -12.20 -3.88
CA MET A 327 6.30 -10.79 -4.25
C MET A 327 6.27 -9.92 -2.98
N LEU A 328 7.20 -8.98 -2.89
CA LEU A 328 7.37 -8.03 -1.79
C LEU A 328 7.07 -6.63 -2.30
N ALA A 329 6.06 -5.98 -1.71
CA ALA A 329 5.60 -4.65 -2.12
C ALA A 329 5.30 -3.70 -0.95
N GLY A 330 5.19 -2.40 -1.26
CA GLY A 330 4.76 -1.35 -0.34
C GLY A 330 3.71 -0.45 -1.00
N HIS A 331 4.00 0.85 -1.12
CA HIS A 331 3.21 1.90 -1.79
C HIS A 331 1.87 2.26 -1.11
N ASN A 332 1.20 1.27 -0.53
CA ASN A 332 -0.15 1.43 -0.01
C ASN A 332 -0.20 1.92 1.46
N HIS A 333 0.94 1.93 2.16
CA HIS A 333 1.09 2.41 3.55
C HIS A 333 0.10 1.81 4.57
N GLY A 334 -0.40 0.60 4.36
CA GLY A 334 -1.46 0.01 5.21
C GLY A 334 -2.82 0.70 5.07
N GLY A 335 -2.95 1.66 4.15
CA GLY A 335 -4.06 2.60 4.01
C GLY A 335 -4.01 3.79 4.98
N GLN A 336 -2.99 3.87 5.85
CA GLN A 336 -2.74 4.84 6.92
C GLN A 336 -3.85 4.99 7.99
N ILE A 337 -5.12 5.02 7.61
CA ILE A 337 -6.28 5.14 8.49
C ILE A 337 -7.11 3.87 8.35
N ARG A 338 -7.16 3.08 9.43
CA ARG A 338 -7.91 1.84 9.50
C ARG A 338 -8.97 1.94 10.59
N LEU A 339 -10.23 1.74 10.20
CA LEU A 339 -11.34 1.74 11.15
C LEU A 339 -11.53 0.33 11.74
N PRO A 340 -11.75 0.21 13.07
CA PRO A 340 -12.05 -1.07 13.69
C PRO A 340 -13.23 -1.77 13.00
N GLY A 341 -13.06 -3.05 12.66
CA GLY A 341 -14.09 -3.87 12.00
C GLY A 341 -14.32 -3.60 10.51
N ILE A 342 -13.78 -2.51 9.94
CA ILE A 342 -13.92 -2.16 8.51
C ILE A 342 -12.59 -2.34 7.78
N GLY A 343 -11.48 -1.88 8.36
CA GLY A 343 -10.15 -1.87 7.74
C GLY A 343 -9.78 -0.51 7.14
N ALA A 344 -8.87 -0.51 6.17
CA ALA A 344 -8.44 0.71 5.47
C ALA A 344 -9.62 1.37 4.73
N ILE A 345 -9.67 2.70 4.76
CA ILE A 345 -10.68 3.49 4.05
C ILE A 345 -10.19 3.87 2.64
N VAL A 346 -8.93 4.23 2.51
CA VAL A 346 -8.29 4.72 1.28
C VAL A 346 -6.95 4.01 1.07
N SER A 347 -6.55 3.78 -0.17
CA SER A 347 -5.25 3.24 -0.54
C SER A 347 -4.94 3.62 -2.00
N PRO A 348 -3.71 4.02 -2.36
CA PRO A 348 -3.34 4.42 -3.73
C PRO A 348 -3.21 3.23 -4.70
N SER A 349 -4.27 2.43 -4.85
CA SER A 349 -4.27 1.22 -5.68
C SER A 349 -5.48 1.19 -6.61
N TRP A 350 -5.26 0.63 -7.80
CA TRP A 350 -6.34 0.32 -8.73
C TRP A 350 -7.37 -0.62 -8.10
N TYR A 351 -6.96 -1.47 -7.16
CA TYR A 351 -7.83 -2.37 -6.42
C TYR A 351 -8.40 -1.75 -5.15
N GLY A 352 -8.21 -0.45 -4.92
CA GLY A 352 -8.68 0.23 -3.72
C GLY A 352 -7.98 -0.33 -2.49
N THR A 353 -8.72 -0.61 -1.43
CA THR A 353 -8.14 -1.02 -0.14
C THR A 353 -7.80 -2.51 -0.04
N ARG A 354 -8.04 -3.29 -1.12
CA ARG A 354 -7.81 -4.74 -1.15
C ARG A 354 -6.41 -5.13 -0.71
N TYR A 355 -5.39 -4.42 -1.22
CA TYR A 355 -3.98 -4.69 -0.96
C TYR A 355 -3.35 -3.65 -0.04
N SER A 356 -4.14 -3.06 0.86
CA SER A 356 -3.66 -1.97 1.71
C SER A 356 -2.44 -2.37 2.56
N GLY A 357 -2.37 -3.60 3.03
CA GLY A 357 -1.24 -4.17 3.77
C GLY A 357 -1.51 -5.63 4.18
N GLY A 358 -0.46 -6.41 4.44
CA GLY A 358 -0.55 -7.81 4.88
C GLY A 358 -0.16 -8.83 3.81
N VAL A 359 -0.58 -10.08 4.00
CA VAL A 359 -0.25 -11.21 3.12
C VAL A 359 -1.47 -11.64 2.30
N PHE A 360 -1.24 -11.94 1.03
CA PHE A 360 -2.24 -12.41 0.08
C PHE A 360 -1.68 -13.60 -0.71
N TYR A 361 -2.56 -14.53 -1.11
CA TYR A 361 -2.14 -15.68 -1.92
C TYR A 361 -2.92 -15.75 -3.22
N PHE A 362 -2.19 -15.84 -4.32
CA PHE A 362 -2.72 -15.99 -5.67
C PHE A 362 -1.92 -17.04 -6.41
N ASP A 363 -2.41 -18.28 -6.43
CA ASP A 363 -1.70 -19.40 -7.06
C ASP A 363 -1.04 -19.00 -8.40
N PRO A 364 0.31 -19.10 -8.51
CA PRO A 364 1.24 -19.72 -7.56
C PRO A 364 1.98 -18.74 -6.60
N THR A 365 1.68 -17.44 -6.67
CA THR A 365 2.43 -16.35 -6.03
C THR A 365 1.83 -15.94 -4.69
N LEU A 366 2.68 -15.84 -3.67
CA LEU A 366 2.35 -15.17 -2.41
C LEU A 366 2.80 -13.70 -2.50
N LEU A 367 1.97 -12.79 -2.00
CA LEU A 367 2.22 -11.35 -1.98
C LEU A 367 2.28 -10.88 -0.52
N HIS A 368 3.35 -10.20 -0.15
CA HIS A 368 3.45 -9.46 1.09
C HIS A 368 3.50 -7.96 0.81
N VAL A 369 2.55 -7.21 1.39
CA VAL A 369 2.48 -5.75 1.30
C VAL A 369 2.81 -5.15 2.66
N SER A 370 3.93 -4.42 2.73
CA SER A 370 4.35 -3.68 3.93
C SER A 370 3.40 -2.51 4.21
N ARG A 371 3.22 -2.19 5.50
CA ARG A 371 2.54 -0.94 5.91
C ARG A 371 3.43 0.31 5.77
N GLY A 372 4.69 0.13 5.38
CA GLY A 372 5.65 1.21 5.20
C GLY A 372 6.19 1.76 6.53
N ILE A 373 7.39 2.34 6.48
CA ILE A 373 8.04 2.97 7.64
C ILE A 373 7.56 4.40 7.87
N SER A 374 7.16 5.09 6.81
CA SER A 374 6.73 6.48 6.85
C SER A 374 5.59 6.69 5.85
N GLY A 375 5.26 7.94 5.53
CA GLY A 375 4.20 8.29 4.60
C GLY A 375 4.20 9.77 4.29
N THR A 376 3.56 10.16 3.20
CA THR A 376 3.49 11.59 2.82
C THR A 376 2.54 12.41 3.68
N SER A 377 1.59 11.76 4.37
CA SER A 377 0.67 12.35 5.32
C SER A 377 1.09 12.01 6.76
N PRO A 378 1.08 12.97 7.71
CA PRO A 378 1.55 12.76 9.07
C PRO A 378 0.51 12.07 9.98
N LEU A 379 -0.36 11.23 9.42
CA LEU A 379 -1.45 10.56 10.12
C LEU A 379 -1.37 9.06 9.93
N ARG A 380 -1.40 8.32 11.05
CA ARG A 380 -1.57 6.87 11.08
C ARG A 380 -2.54 6.50 12.20
N TRP A 381 -3.64 5.82 11.90
CA TRP A 381 -4.65 5.39 12.86
C TRP A 381 -4.91 3.89 12.70
N ASN A 382 -4.65 3.12 13.77
CA ASN A 382 -4.65 1.65 13.75
C ASN A 382 -3.78 1.08 12.62
N CYS A 383 -2.67 1.76 12.33
CA CYS A 383 -1.78 1.46 11.22
C CYS A 383 -0.35 1.99 11.47
N PRO A 384 0.28 1.62 12.60
CA PRO A 384 1.63 2.08 12.93
C PRO A 384 2.63 1.68 11.83
N PRO A 385 3.73 2.46 11.66
CA PRO A 385 4.89 2.05 10.87
C PRO A 385 5.38 0.64 11.20
N GLU A 386 5.87 -0.08 10.19
CA GLU A 386 6.19 -1.51 10.30
C GLU A 386 7.55 -1.87 9.68
N ILE A 387 8.41 -2.52 10.45
CA ILE A 387 9.51 -3.35 9.96
C ILE A 387 9.02 -4.79 9.98
N THR A 388 9.12 -5.52 8.86
CA THR A 388 8.73 -6.93 8.82
C THR A 388 9.93 -7.84 8.59
N GLN A 389 10.13 -8.83 9.47
CA GLN A 389 10.97 -9.99 9.21
C GLN A 389 10.14 -11.14 8.65
N LEU A 390 10.43 -11.54 7.41
CA LEU A 390 9.86 -12.72 6.78
C LEU A 390 10.77 -13.91 7.04
N VAL A 391 10.19 -15.03 7.47
CA VAL A 391 10.87 -16.33 7.60
C VAL A 391 10.24 -17.29 6.62
N LEU A 392 10.98 -17.71 5.60
CA LEU A 392 10.45 -18.62 4.59
C LEU A 392 10.33 -20.04 5.17
N ARG A 393 9.17 -20.67 4.99
CA ARG A 393 8.85 -22.01 5.45
C ARG A 393 8.32 -22.88 4.33
N GLN A 394 8.64 -24.17 4.35
CA GLN A 394 8.15 -25.11 3.35
C GLN A 394 6.67 -25.47 3.56
N GLY A 395 5.89 -25.51 2.48
CA GLY A 395 4.53 -26.08 2.46
C GLY A 395 3.43 -25.07 2.71
N ASN A 396 2.36 -25.52 3.38
CA ASN A 396 1.27 -24.70 3.91
C ASN A 396 1.24 -24.90 5.43
N GLN A 397 0.61 -23.97 6.14
CA GLN A 397 0.29 -24.15 7.55
C GLN A 397 -0.65 -25.36 7.69
N THR A 398 -0.19 -26.40 8.41
CA THR A 398 -0.92 -27.68 8.57
C THR A 398 -1.97 -27.61 9.66
#